data_AF-A0A2J8X9H0-F1
#
_entry.id   AF-A0A2J8X9H0-F1
#
_cell.length_a   1.000
_cell.length_b   1.000
_cell.length_c   1.000
_cell.angle_alpha   90.00
_cell.angle_beta   90.00
_cell.angle_gamma   90.00
#
_symmetry.space_group_name_H-M   'P 1'
#
loop_
_entity.id
_entity.type
_entity.pdbx_description
1 polymer ?
#
loop_
_entity_poly.entity_id
_entity_poly.type
_entity_poly.pdbx_seq_one_letter_code
_entity_poly.pdbx_strand_id
1 'polypeptide(L)'
;HMLSKVGMWDFDIFLFDRLTNGNSLVTLLCHLFNTHGLIHHFKLDMVTLHRFLVMVQEDYHSQNPYHNAVHAADVTQAMHCYLKEPKLASFLTPLDIMLGLLAAAAHDVDHPGVNQPFLIKTNHHLANLYQVREPNLEPDTVWSIALGPVLKPESCPWRNPCFRVLEVQR
;
A
#
# COMPACT_ATOMS: atom_id res chain seq x y z
N HIS A 1 -9.27 -14.29 18.48
CA HIS A 1 -8.64 -14.29 17.13
C HIS A 1 -8.01 -12.92 16.89
N MET A 2 -6.73 -12.82 16.50
CA MET A 2 -6.03 -11.52 16.40
C MET A 2 -6.72 -10.50 15.49
N LEU A 3 -7.14 -10.92 14.29
CA LEU A 3 -7.84 -10.08 13.31
C LEU A 3 -9.17 -9.48 13.81
N SER A 4 -9.79 -10.01 14.87
CA SER A 4 -10.97 -9.38 15.47
C SER A 4 -10.68 -8.01 16.10
N LYS A 5 -9.41 -7.72 16.40
CA LYS A 5 -8.94 -6.45 16.95
C LYS A 5 -8.38 -5.51 15.88
N VAL A 6 -8.44 -5.86 14.59
CA VAL A 6 -7.81 -5.09 13.50
C VAL A 6 -8.33 -3.64 13.39
N GLY A 7 -9.52 -3.35 13.92
CA GLY A 7 -10.07 -2.00 13.98
C GLY A 7 -9.71 -1.21 15.23
N MET A 8 -8.80 -1.70 16.08
CA MET A 8 -8.37 -1.02 17.30
C MET A 8 -6.99 -0.37 17.11
N TRP A 9 -6.79 0.82 17.67
CA TRP A 9 -5.54 1.57 17.56
C TRP A 9 -4.34 0.91 18.27
N ASP A 10 -4.59 0.00 19.21
CA ASP A 10 -3.56 -0.77 19.93
C ASP A 10 -3.28 -2.14 19.28
N PHE A 11 -3.57 -2.28 17.98
CA PHE A 11 -3.29 -3.51 17.24
C PHE A 11 -1.78 -3.76 17.14
N ASP A 12 -1.31 -4.88 17.69
CA ASP A 12 0.12 -5.24 17.67
C ASP A 12 0.53 -5.76 16.28
N ILE A 13 0.96 -4.86 15.40
CA ILE A 13 1.36 -5.20 14.04
C ILE A 13 2.58 -6.14 13.99
N PHE A 14 3.49 -6.05 14.96
CA PHE A 14 4.69 -6.90 15.01
C PHE A 14 4.34 -8.34 15.39
N LEU A 15 3.43 -8.53 16.34
CA LEU A 15 2.90 -9.85 16.64
C LEU A 15 2.16 -10.41 15.43
N PHE A 16 1.41 -9.57 14.71
CA PHE A 16 0.69 -10.00 13.51
C PHE A 16 1.66 -10.48 12.42
N ASP A 17 2.73 -9.72 12.20
CA ASP A 17 3.79 -10.10 11.26
C ASP A 17 4.43 -11.45 11.61
N ARG A 18 4.76 -11.68 12.88
CA ARG A 18 5.27 -12.98 13.35
C ARG A 18 4.28 -14.12 13.11
N LEU A 19 3.00 -13.90 13.38
CA LEU A 19 1.96 -14.92 13.17
C LEU A 19 1.68 -15.21 11.70
N THR A 20 2.03 -14.29 10.81
CA THR A 20 1.87 -14.43 9.35
C THR A 20 3.18 -14.78 8.64
N ASN A 21 4.26 -15.10 9.40
CA ASN A 21 5.59 -15.40 8.87
C ASN A 21 6.11 -14.32 7.90
N GLY A 22 5.99 -13.05 8.28
CA GLY A 22 6.46 -11.92 7.47
C GLY A 22 5.48 -11.49 6.36
N ASN A 23 4.24 -12.01 6.37
CA ASN A 23 3.22 -11.68 5.37
C ASN A 23 2.12 -10.77 5.94
N SER A 24 2.49 -9.85 6.84
CA SER A 24 1.54 -8.96 7.50
C SER A 24 0.75 -8.12 6.49
N LEU A 25 1.40 -7.50 5.52
CA LEU A 25 0.72 -6.61 4.56
C LEU A 25 -0.30 -7.36 3.69
N VAL A 26 0.11 -8.49 3.09
CA VAL A 26 -0.77 -9.30 2.23
C VAL A 26 -1.95 -9.85 3.03
N THR A 27 -1.68 -10.42 4.21
CA THR A 27 -2.72 -11.04 5.04
C THR A 27 -3.71 -9.99 5.53
N LEU A 28 -3.23 -8.81 5.93
CA LEU A 28 -4.06 -7.70 6.36
C LEU A 28 -4.96 -7.21 5.22
N LEU A 29 -4.41 -6.93 4.04
CA LEU A 29 -5.18 -6.44 2.90
C LEU A 29 -6.22 -7.44 2.42
N CYS A 30 -5.88 -8.73 2.32
CA CYS A 30 -6.86 -9.79 2.03
C CYS A 30 -8.02 -9.77 3.03
N HIS A 31 -7.71 -9.64 4.33
CA HIS A 31 -8.74 -9.56 5.36
C HIS A 31 -9.59 -8.29 5.22
N LEU A 32 -8.98 -7.12 5.03
CA LEU A 32 -9.69 -5.84 4.94
C LEU A 32 -10.55 -5.72 3.68
N PHE A 33 -10.05 -6.21 2.54
CA PHE A 33 -10.82 -6.26 1.29
C PHE A 33 -12.09 -7.11 1.44
N ASN A 34 -12.00 -8.22 2.18
CA ASN A 34 -13.15 -9.05 2.50
C ASN A 34 -14.08 -8.36 3.50
N THR A 35 -13.54 -7.79 4.58
CA THR A 35 -14.31 -7.12 5.65
C THR A 35 -15.11 -5.92 5.14
N HIS A 36 -14.57 -5.16 4.18
CA HIS A 36 -15.27 -4.05 3.53
C HIS A 36 -16.14 -4.48 2.33
N GLY A 37 -16.19 -5.77 2.01
CA GLY A 37 -17.00 -6.29 0.88
C GLY A 37 -16.49 -5.88 -0.51
N LEU A 38 -15.26 -5.38 -0.62
CA LEU A 38 -14.69 -4.83 -1.87
C LEU A 38 -14.54 -5.91 -2.95
N ILE A 39 -14.20 -7.13 -2.54
CA ILE A 39 -14.02 -8.27 -3.45
C ILE A 39 -15.32 -8.54 -4.21
N HIS A 40 -16.44 -8.59 -3.50
CA HIS A 40 -17.75 -8.81 -4.11
C HIS A 40 -18.21 -7.59 -4.90
N HIS A 41 -18.07 -6.39 -4.33
CA HIS A 41 -18.52 -5.13 -4.94
C HIS A 41 -17.87 -4.88 -6.30
N PHE A 42 -16.55 -5.05 -6.39
CA PHE A 42 -15.77 -4.85 -7.62
C PHE A 42 -15.57 -6.13 -8.44
N LYS A 43 -16.13 -7.26 -8.01
CA LYS A 43 -16.01 -8.58 -8.67
C LYS A 43 -14.54 -8.98 -8.90
N LEU A 44 -13.71 -8.78 -7.88
CA LEU A 44 -12.28 -9.06 -7.95
C LEU A 44 -12.04 -10.57 -7.94
N ASP A 45 -11.21 -11.05 -8.87
CA ASP A 45 -10.71 -12.42 -8.81
C ASP A 45 -9.71 -12.56 -7.66
N MET A 46 -9.97 -13.50 -6.75
CA MET A 46 -9.18 -13.68 -5.52
C MET A 46 -7.72 -14.07 -5.81
N VAL A 47 -7.47 -14.86 -6.85
CA VAL A 47 -6.13 -15.29 -7.21
C VAL A 47 -5.33 -14.11 -7.72
N THR A 48 -5.93 -13.30 -8.58
CA THR A 48 -5.28 -12.14 -9.19
C THR A 48 -5.08 -11.03 -8.16
N LEU A 49 -6.05 -10.80 -7.27
CA LEU A 49 -5.89 -9.88 -6.14
C LEU A 49 -4.74 -10.32 -5.22
N HIS A 50 -4.72 -11.58 -4.80
CA HIS A 50 -3.65 -12.08 -3.92
C HIS A 50 -2.27 -11.92 -4.57
N ARG A 51 -2.13 -12.25 -5.87
CA ARG A 51 -0.87 -12.05 -6.60
C ARG A 51 -0.44 -10.58 -6.60
N PHE A 52 -1.37 -9.66 -6.84
CA PHE A 52 -1.07 -8.23 -6.78
C PHE A 52 -0.58 -7.80 -5.39
N LEU A 53 -1.26 -8.21 -4.32
CA LEU A 53 -0.87 -7.87 -2.96
C LEU A 53 0.51 -8.44 -2.60
N VAL A 54 0.83 -9.65 -3.06
CA VAL A 54 2.16 -10.25 -2.89
C VAL A 54 3.23 -9.40 -3.58
N MET A 55 3.01 -8.98 -4.83
CA MET A 55 3.96 -8.12 -5.54
C MET A 55 4.22 -6.81 -4.78
N VAL A 56 3.17 -6.16 -4.27
CA VAL A 56 3.32 -4.93 -3.46
C VAL A 56 4.18 -5.18 -2.20
N GLN A 57 4.00 -6.30 -1.53
CA GLN A 57 4.78 -6.64 -0.34
C GLN A 57 6.24 -6.99 -0.66
N GLU A 58 6.48 -7.73 -1.74
CA GLU A 58 7.82 -8.16 -2.16
C GLU A 58 8.70 -6.99 -2.63
N ASP A 59 8.09 -5.90 -3.12
CA ASP A 59 8.79 -4.67 -3.47
C ASP A 59 9.22 -3.83 -2.24
N TYR A 60 8.90 -4.26 -1.01
CA TYR A 60 9.49 -3.68 0.20
C TYR A 60 10.79 -4.40 0.60
N HIS A 61 11.85 -3.62 0.82
CA HIS A 61 13.14 -4.15 1.22
C HIS A 61 13.13 -4.68 2.67
N SER A 62 13.24 -5.99 2.86
CA SER A 62 13.28 -6.62 4.19
C SER A 62 14.48 -6.23 5.05
N GLN A 63 15.57 -5.78 4.44
CA GLN A 63 16.76 -5.27 5.14
C GLN A 63 16.60 -3.83 5.62
N ASN A 64 15.56 -3.11 5.15
CA ASN A 64 15.26 -1.77 5.63
C ASN A 64 14.70 -1.86 7.05
N PRO A 65 15.34 -1.24 8.06
CA PRO A 65 14.94 -1.39 9.45
C PRO A 65 13.59 -0.75 9.78
N TYR A 66 13.08 0.15 8.93
CA TYR A 66 11.83 0.87 9.16
C TYR A 66 10.87 0.83 7.96
N HIS A 67 11.25 1.37 6.79
CA HIS A 67 10.34 1.43 5.62
C HIS A 67 10.29 0.07 4.89
N ASN A 68 9.73 -0.92 5.57
CA ASN A 68 9.53 -2.29 5.10
C ASN A 68 8.04 -2.67 5.13
N ALA A 69 7.71 -3.90 4.73
CA ALA A 69 6.33 -4.37 4.64
C ALA A 69 5.56 -4.32 5.98
N VAL A 70 6.24 -4.42 7.13
CA VAL A 70 5.59 -4.32 8.44
C VAL A 70 5.11 -2.90 8.69
N HIS A 71 5.92 -1.89 8.33
CA HIS A 71 5.52 -0.49 8.39
C HIS A 71 4.34 -0.19 7.46
N ALA A 72 4.38 -0.71 6.23
CA ALA A 72 3.25 -0.59 5.30
C ALA A 72 1.97 -1.21 5.86
N ALA A 73 2.08 -2.36 6.53
CA ALA A 73 0.94 -3.03 7.17
C ALA A 73 0.39 -2.21 8.35
N ASP A 74 1.27 -1.59 9.14
CA ASP A 74 0.90 -0.70 10.25
C ASP A 74 0.12 0.53 9.75
N VAL A 75 0.65 1.22 8.74
CA VAL A 75 0.00 2.38 8.10
C VAL A 75 -1.33 1.99 7.46
N THR A 76 -1.41 0.81 6.83
CA THR A 76 -2.66 0.27 6.28
C THR A 76 -3.70 -0.02 7.36
N GLN A 77 -3.28 -0.53 8.52
CA GLN A 77 -4.15 -0.79 9.66
C GLN A 77 -4.64 0.51 10.29
N ALA A 78 -3.76 1.49 10.46
CA ALA A 78 -4.12 2.83 10.91
C ALA A 78 -5.12 3.50 9.95
N MET A 79 -4.91 3.37 8.64
CA MET A 79 -5.85 3.84 7.61
C MET A 79 -7.21 3.14 7.77
N HIS A 80 -7.24 1.83 8.02
CA HIS A 80 -8.50 1.13 8.31
C HIS A 80 -9.23 1.71 9.53
N CYS A 81 -8.52 2.02 10.62
CA CYS A 81 -9.12 2.69 11.77
C CYS A 81 -9.71 4.06 11.40
N TYR A 82 -8.97 4.90 10.65
CA TYR A 82 -9.47 6.18 10.17
C TYR A 82 -10.72 6.05 9.29
N LEU A 83 -10.73 5.12 8.32
CA LEU A 83 -11.88 4.89 7.42
C LEU A 83 -13.14 4.45 8.18
N LYS A 84 -13.00 3.92 9.41
CA LYS A 84 -14.12 3.53 10.27
C LYS A 84 -14.65 4.66 11.16
N GLU A 85 -13.98 5.81 11.22
CA GLU A 85 -14.46 6.93 12.01
C GLU A 85 -15.85 7.38 11.53
N PRO A 86 -16.88 7.44 12.39
CA PRO A 86 -18.27 7.60 11.95
C PRO A 86 -18.52 8.83 11.08
N LYS A 87 -17.81 9.93 11.36
CA LYS A 87 -17.92 11.18 10.60
C LYS A 87 -17.34 11.06 9.20
N LEU A 88 -16.34 10.21 8.98
CA LEU A 88 -15.73 9.99 7.67
C LEU A 88 -16.49 8.91 6.91
N ALA A 89 -16.79 7.78 7.58
CA ALA A 89 -17.44 6.61 7.00
C ALA A 89 -18.75 6.93 6.27
N SER A 90 -19.52 7.94 6.72
CA SER A 90 -20.77 8.35 6.07
C SER A 90 -20.60 8.97 4.67
N PHE A 91 -19.39 9.39 4.31
CA PHE A 91 -19.09 10.04 3.03
C PHE A 91 -18.27 9.17 2.08
N LEU A 92 -17.74 8.04 2.55
CA LEU A 92 -16.85 7.20 1.76
C LEU A 92 -17.64 6.23 0.88
N THR A 93 -17.24 6.17 -0.39
CA THR A 93 -17.68 5.12 -1.30
C THR A 93 -16.80 3.87 -1.16
N PRO A 94 -17.24 2.70 -1.67
CA PRO A 94 -16.36 1.53 -1.76
C PRO A 94 -15.06 1.79 -2.53
N LEU A 95 -15.08 2.71 -3.50
CA LEU A 95 -13.89 3.10 -4.25
C LEU A 95 -12.91 3.90 -3.37
N ASP A 96 -13.40 4.85 -2.58
CA ASP A 96 -12.56 5.64 -1.67
C ASP A 96 -11.89 4.76 -0.62
N ILE A 97 -12.63 3.76 -0.09
CA ILE A 97 -12.09 2.78 0.86
C ILE A 97 -10.99 1.95 0.20
N MET A 98 -11.25 1.43 -1.01
CA MET A 98 -10.27 0.64 -1.74
C MET A 98 -9.00 1.45 -2.04
N LEU A 99 -9.15 2.68 -2.54
CA LEU A 99 -8.04 3.56 -2.84
C LEU A 99 -7.26 3.97 -1.59
N GLY A 100 -7.94 4.27 -0.48
CA GLY A 100 -7.29 4.60 0.79
C GLY A 100 -6.42 3.46 1.31
N LEU A 101 -6.95 2.23 1.29
CA LEU A 101 -6.20 1.04 1.70
C LEU A 101 -5.00 0.76 0.79
N LEU A 102 -5.19 0.84 -0.53
CA LEU A 102 -4.11 0.60 -1.50
C LEU A 102 -3.04 1.69 -1.45
N ALA A 103 -3.44 2.96 -1.29
CA ALA A 103 -2.51 4.07 -1.13
C ALA A 103 -1.66 3.92 0.14
N ALA A 104 -2.29 3.57 1.26
CA ALA A 104 -1.57 3.29 2.51
C ALA A 104 -0.60 2.10 2.38
N ALA A 105 -1.01 1.03 1.69
CA ALA A 105 -0.16 -0.13 1.46
C ALA A 105 1.03 0.17 0.54
N ALA A 106 0.83 1.04 -0.45
CA ALA A 106 1.83 1.31 -1.48
C ALA A 106 2.71 2.54 -1.21
N HIS A 107 2.51 3.27 -0.11
CA HIS A 107 3.10 4.61 0.05
C HIS A 107 4.64 4.64 0.08
N ASP A 108 5.28 3.56 0.55
CA ASP A 108 6.73 3.45 0.75
C ASP A 108 7.35 2.28 -0.04
N VAL A 109 6.65 1.79 -1.08
CA VAL A 109 7.16 0.71 -1.94
C VAL A 109 8.53 1.10 -2.53
N ASP A 110 9.47 0.15 -2.59
CA ASP A 110 10.84 0.34 -3.08
C ASP A 110 11.65 1.41 -2.31
N HIS A 111 11.26 1.75 -1.07
CA HIS A 111 11.97 2.78 -0.31
C HIS A 111 13.42 2.32 0.03
N PRO A 112 14.45 3.13 -0.29
CA PRO A 112 15.86 2.74 -0.17
C PRO A 112 16.42 2.79 1.26
N GLY A 113 15.60 3.22 2.23
CA GLY A 113 15.99 3.34 3.65
C GLY A 113 16.83 4.56 3.98
N VAL A 114 16.91 5.51 3.05
CA VAL A 114 17.63 6.78 3.20
C VAL A 114 16.72 7.95 2.85
N ASN A 115 17.01 9.12 3.41
CA ASN A 115 16.20 10.32 3.18
C ASN A 115 16.56 11.02 1.85
N GLN A 116 15.68 11.90 1.39
CA GLN A 116 15.88 12.66 0.14
C GLN A 116 17.19 13.46 0.12
N PRO A 117 17.60 14.19 1.18
CA PRO A 117 18.88 14.90 1.18
C PRO A 117 20.09 13.99 0.94
N PHE A 118 20.06 12.74 1.44
CA PHE A 118 21.10 11.76 1.18
C PHE A 118 21.14 11.41 -0.31
N LEU A 119 19.99 11.10 -0.92
CA LEU A 119 19.90 10.76 -2.36
C LEU A 119 20.46 11.87 -3.26
N ILE A 120 20.13 13.13 -2.94
CA ILE A 120 20.64 14.31 -3.67
C ILE A 120 22.17 14.41 -3.52
N LYS A 121 22.67 14.32 -2.28
CA LYS A 121 24.11 14.44 -1.98
C LYS A 121 24.96 13.34 -2.59
N THR A 122 24.41 12.12 -2.72
CA THR A 122 25.14 11.00 -3.33
C THR A 122 24.94 10.88 -4.84
N ASN A 123 24.24 11.84 -5.47
CA ASN A 123 23.87 11.79 -6.89
C ASN A 123 23.20 10.45 -7.26
N HIS A 124 22.33 9.95 -6.37
CA HIS A 124 21.70 8.65 -6.55
C HIS A 124 20.81 8.66 -7.79
N HIS A 125 20.72 7.52 -8.49
CA HIS A 125 19.96 7.44 -9.74
C HIS A 125 18.50 7.88 -9.60
N LEU A 126 17.86 7.61 -8.44
CA LEU A 126 16.51 8.09 -8.12
C LEU A 126 16.40 9.62 -8.06
N ALA A 127 17.41 10.31 -7.51
CA ALA A 127 17.41 11.78 -7.47
C ALA A 127 17.45 12.39 -8.88
N ASN A 128 18.20 11.75 -9.78
CA ASN A 128 18.27 12.15 -11.19
C ASN A 128 16.99 11.82 -11.97
N LEU A 129 16.44 10.61 -11.77
CA LEU A 129 15.24 10.13 -12.46
C LEU A 129 14.02 11.00 -12.14
N TYR A 130 13.83 11.35 -10.87
CA TYR A 130 12.69 12.15 -10.39
C TYR A 130 13.00 13.65 -10.28
N GLN A 131 14.17 14.08 -10.76
CA GLN A 131 14.60 15.49 -10.72
C GLN A 131 14.46 16.13 -9.33
N VAL A 132 14.80 15.36 -8.28
CA VAL A 132 14.74 15.81 -6.89
C VAL A 132 15.89 16.80 -6.68
N ARG A 133 15.61 18.09 -6.82
CA ARG A 133 16.63 19.15 -6.74
C ARG A 133 16.65 19.86 -5.40
N GLU A 134 15.58 19.73 -4.61
CA GLU A 134 15.41 20.43 -3.34
C GLU A 134 14.98 19.44 -2.23
N PRO A 135 15.57 19.53 -1.02
CA PRO A 135 15.37 18.55 0.06
C PRO A 135 13.95 18.53 0.67
N ASN A 136 13.06 19.44 0.27
CA ASN A 136 11.76 19.68 0.91
C ASN A 136 10.56 19.73 -0.09
N LEU A 137 10.70 19.23 -1.31
CA LEU A 137 9.65 19.35 -2.34
C LEU A 137 8.81 18.06 -2.50
N GLU A 138 7.57 18.19 -2.01
CA GLU A 138 6.31 17.47 -2.28
C GLU A 138 6.20 15.94 -2.07
N PRO A 139 5.10 15.45 -1.45
CA PRO A 139 4.68 14.03 -1.47
C PRO A 139 4.72 13.38 -2.87
N ASP A 140 4.58 14.15 -3.94
CA ASP A 140 4.61 13.69 -5.33
C ASP A 140 5.88 12.88 -5.70
N THR A 141 7.02 13.17 -5.07
CA THR A 141 8.28 12.44 -5.32
C THR A 141 8.25 11.03 -4.73
N VAL A 142 7.68 10.88 -3.52
CA VAL A 142 7.54 9.57 -2.85
C VAL A 142 6.54 8.71 -3.60
N TRP A 143 5.39 9.27 -4.00
CA TRP A 143 4.41 8.57 -4.82
C TRP A 143 4.97 8.19 -6.20
N SER A 144 5.82 9.01 -6.80
CA SER A 144 6.43 8.70 -8.10
C SER A 144 7.48 7.58 -8.00
N ILE A 145 8.22 7.51 -6.89
CA ILE A 145 9.17 6.42 -6.58
C ILE A 145 8.39 5.14 -6.24
N ALA A 146 7.37 5.22 -5.39
CA ALA A 146 6.63 4.06 -4.90
C ALA A 146 5.62 3.49 -5.91
N LEU A 147 4.90 4.34 -6.64
CA LEU A 147 3.95 3.92 -7.68
C LEU A 147 4.61 3.75 -9.05
N GLY A 148 5.82 4.28 -9.29
CA GLY A 148 6.53 4.11 -10.55
C GLY A 148 6.67 2.63 -10.97
N PRO A 149 7.16 1.74 -10.09
CA PRO A 149 7.20 0.30 -10.31
C PRO A 149 5.82 -0.35 -10.47
N VAL A 150 4.81 0.11 -9.71
CA VAL A 150 3.42 -0.41 -9.76
C VAL A 150 2.69 0.01 -11.04
N LEU A 151 3.05 1.15 -11.63
CA LEU A 151 2.43 1.73 -12.82
C LEU A 151 3.21 1.43 -14.12
N LYS A 152 4.38 0.79 -14.05
CA LYS A 152 5.11 0.32 -15.24
C LYS A 152 4.18 -0.60 -16.05
N PRO A 153 4.10 -0.46 -17.39
CA PRO A 153 3.13 -1.17 -18.22
C PRO A 153 3.16 -2.70 -18.08
N GLU A 154 4.30 -3.24 -17.66
CA GLU A 154 4.64 -4.67 -17.64
C GLU A 154 4.34 -5.32 -16.28
N SER A 155 4.26 -4.50 -15.22
CA SER A 155 3.91 -4.87 -13.84
C SER A 155 2.56 -4.31 -13.38
N CYS A 156 1.95 -3.41 -14.17
CA CYS A 156 0.66 -2.77 -13.88
C CYS A 156 -0.50 -3.77 -13.99
N PRO A 157 -1.08 -4.23 -12.86
CA PRO A 157 -2.17 -5.22 -12.88
C PRO A 157 -3.42 -4.67 -13.57
N TRP A 158 -3.60 -3.34 -13.54
CA TRP A 158 -4.73 -2.61 -14.12
C TRP A 158 -4.81 -2.69 -15.64
N ARG A 159 -3.72 -3.08 -16.33
CA ARG A 159 -3.71 -3.33 -17.79
C ARG A 159 -4.08 -4.75 -18.19
N ASN A 160 -4.12 -5.67 -17.22
CA ASN A 160 -4.62 -7.02 -17.46
C ASN A 160 -6.15 -6.92 -17.64
N PRO A 161 -6.77 -7.52 -18.68
CA PRO A 161 -8.22 -7.41 -18.92
C PRO A 161 -9.13 -7.77 -17.73
N CYS A 162 -8.61 -8.44 -16.69
CA CYS A 162 -9.32 -8.71 -15.44
C CYS A 162 -9.48 -7.49 -14.50
N PHE A 163 -8.70 -6.41 -14.64
CA PHE A 163 -8.70 -5.25 -13.74
C PHE A 163 -9.11 -3.93 -14.42
N ARG A 164 -10.02 -3.98 -15.40
CA ARG A 164 -10.70 -2.78 -15.96
C ARG A 164 -11.66 -2.11 -14.96
N VAL A 165 -11.30 -2.02 -13.68
CA VAL A 165 -12.14 -1.42 -12.64
C VAL A 165 -12.27 0.09 -12.85
N LEU A 166 -11.28 0.74 -13.48
CA LEU A 166 -11.29 2.19 -13.75
C LEU A 166 -11.87 2.59 -15.12
N GLU A 167 -12.04 1.66 -16.06
CA GLU A 167 -12.64 1.96 -17.38
C GLU A 167 -14.17 1.90 -17.39
N VAL A 168 -14.80 1.25 -16.40
CA VAL A 168 -16.26 1.00 -16.37
C VAL A 168 -17.05 2.13 -15.69
N GLN A 169 -16.39 3.21 -15.25
CA GLN A 169 -17.05 4.39 -14.66
C GLN A 169 -16.91 5.68 -15.47
N ARG A 170 -16.70 5.59 -16.79
CA ARG A 170 -16.96 6.71 -17.71
C ARG A 170 -18.18 6.45 -18.57
#